data_AF-A0A7X8AJJ2-F1
#
_entry.id   AF-A0A7X8AJJ2-F1
#
_cell.length_a   1.000
_cell.length_b   1.000
_cell.length_c   1.000
_cell.angle_alpha   90.00
_cell.angle_beta   90.00
_cell.angle_gamma   90.00
#
_symmetry.space_group_name_H-M   'P 1'
#
loop_
_entity.id
_entity.type
_entity.pdbx_description
1 polymer ?
#
loop_
_entity_poly.entity_id
_entity_poly.type
_entity_poly.pdbx_seq_one_letter_code
_entity_poly.pdbx_strand_id
1 'polypeptide(L)'
;MIRPLAICILACLTVSLAAAAAAPTDTDGGAPLRGVIRQADERTWLAADDGRRLLIEGDGAICFKYANCRIEVLDPQIGADTILQFTRYRILAGDDGQVLDFPPRKILNTKNRQPYTEFQFVHVGPTLRFTLYLANRSDKPLRVRFPSSQKYDFAVMTSDQQTTLWRWSWGRNFEIGYSDLILAPGQQYTFTEKWEYQRDYVEDGEYIAFAELHCLPHGILTDVQKFVIQTKLHQLGMQPYFLPLELNNTWTYRAAGGGPLLKSQITGLATAGGREYYIISFFPDIDCLDASGEPQLGDSRFIRWDPATAEYREWTPQGERSLLGVGGTRRLLPAEKPASTPVGQFSTCLEYRALEDRTWKLRGLIVPGLGLIRTVVPREDRPPVELELVDVALGPAARRPEAAPPPAAPGDALGDFRLLYRRSGGQPPEDFLLSLRANGTLVVLERGAITRQTVVSADRLWALIQIMDRAGLFQLNERYGDGDIDNPLTIELDVVFDGRSRQVHMRTSAKDKPPQAFWTIVNEIENLLKSLP
;
A
#
# COMPACT_ATOMS: atom_id res chain seq x y z
N MET A 1 -34.59 70.61 1.11
CA MET A 1 -34.29 70.40 -0.33
C MET A 1 -33.18 71.36 -0.74
N ILE A 2 -31.91 71.04 -0.47
CA ILE A 2 -30.73 71.83 -0.87
C ILE A 2 -29.52 70.85 -0.97
N ARG A 3 -28.80 70.80 -2.10
CA ARG A 3 -27.42 70.23 -2.28
C ARG A 3 -26.39 71.14 -1.54
N PRO A 4 -25.07 70.87 -1.32
CA PRO A 4 -24.13 70.02 -2.08
C PRO A 4 -22.87 69.46 -1.34
N LEU A 5 -21.95 68.84 -2.12
CA LEU A 5 -20.46 68.87 -2.11
C LEU A 5 -19.60 68.62 -0.84
N ALA A 6 -18.78 67.55 -0.94
CA ALA A 6 -17.31 67.54 -1.10
C ALA A 6 -16.31 67.65 0.10
N ILE A 7 -15.29 66.75 0.03
CA ILE A 7 -13.82 66.94 0.21
C ILE A 7 -13.15 66.74 1.60
N CYS A 8 -12.25 65.72 1.63
CA CYS A 8 -10.89 65.64 2.24
C CYS A 8 -10.67 65.80 3.78
N ILE A 9 -9.64 65.29 4.50
CA ILE A 9 -8.31 64.67 4.24
C ILE A 9 -7.75 64.09 5.58
N LEU A 10 -6.83 63.11 5.48
CA LEU A 10 -5.73 62.58 6.36
C LEU A 10 -5.70 62.63 7.92
N ALA A 11 -5.40 61.43 8.47
CA ALA A 11 -4.25 61.00 9.32
C ALA A 11 -3.88 61.67 10.67
N CYS A 12 -3.78 60.85 11.75
CA CYS A 12 -2.51 60.41 12.39
C CYS A 12 -2.69 59.75 13.80
N LEU A 13 -1.99 58.61 13.97
CA LEU A 13 -1.19 58.10 15.10
C LEU A 13 -1.64 58.13 16.61
N THR A 14 -1.79 56.90 17.14
CA THR A 14 -1.09 56.23 18.30
C THR A 14 -1.36 56.51 19.80
N VAL A 15 -1.26 55.39 20.56
CA VAL A 15 -0.97 55.15 22.02
C VAL A 15 -2.17 55.35 22.96
N SER A 16 -2.53 54.55 23.99
CA SER A 16 -2.02 53.43 24.83
C SER A 16 -3.27 52.71 25.41
N LEU A 17 -3.28 51.49 25.97
CA LEU A 17 -2.66 51.07 27.24
C LEU A 17 -2.97 49.57 27.46
N ALA A 18 -2.04 48.85 28.09
CA ALA A 18 -2.12 47.44 28.43
C ALA A 18 -2.91 47.18 29.74
N ALA A 19 -3.54 46.00 29.87
CA ALA A 19 -3.70 45.27 31.14
C ALA A 19 -4.08 43.78 30.95
N ALA A 20 -3.10 42.92 31.27
CA ALA A 20 -3.16 41.63 31.99
C ALA A 20 -4.19 40.52 31.66
N ALA A 21 -3.62 39.41 31.15
CA ALA A 21 -3.67 38.03 31.67
C ALA A 21 -5.00 37.24 31.75
N ALA A 22 -5.07 36.19 30.92
CA ALA A 22 -5.43 34.82 31.35
C ALA A 22 -4.79 33.79 30.39
N ALA A 23 -4.25 32.70 30.93
CA ALA A 23 -3.56 31.64 30.21
C ALA A 23 -4.46 30.92 29.18
N PRO A 24 -3.90 30.35 28.09
CA PRO A 24 -4.68 29.53 27.17
C PRO A 24 -5.01 28.19 27.84
N THR A 25 -6.29 27.94 28.06
CA THR A 25 -6.80 26.59 28.29
C THR A 25 -7.08 25.96 26.94
N ASP A 26 -6.22 25.01 26.61
CA ASP A 26 -6.49 23.75 25.91
C ASP A 26 -7.86 23.66 25.21
N THR A 27 -7.89 23.86 23.89
CA THR A 27 -9.05 23.51 23.06
C THR A 27 -8.59 22.67 21.86
N ASP A 28 -8.49 21.37 22.12
CA ASP A 28 -8.52 20.33 21.09
C ASP A 28 -9.92 20.27 20.47
N GLY A 29 -10.03 20.84 19.27
CA GLY A 29 -11.14 20.72 18.35
C GLY A 29 -10.61 21.04 16.97
N GLY A 30 -10.85 20.15 15.99
CA GLY A 30 -10.48 20.41 14.60
C GLY A 30 -10.96 21.81 14.19
N ALA A 31 -10.04 22.64 13.71
CA ALA A 31 -10.28 24.05 13.50
C ALA A 31 -11.53 24.26 12.62
N PRO A 32 -12.40 25.24 12.94
CA PRO A 32 -13.52 25.57 12.08
C PRO A 32 -13.02 25.89 10.66
N LEU A 33 -13.72 25.43 9.64
CA LEU A 33 -13.43 25.81 8.25
C LEU A 33 -13.62 27.34 8.13
N ARG A 34 -12.51 28.06 8.04
CA ARG A 34 -12.47 29.51 7.80
C ARG A 34 -12.13 29.77 6.35
N GLY A 35 -12.55 30.88 5.80
CA GLY A 35 -12.27 31.22 4.41
C GLY A 35 -12.81 32.56 3.99
N VAL A 36 -12.33 33.08 2.86
CA VAL A 36 -12.78 34.33 2.26
C VAL A 36 -13.68 34.02 1.08
N ILE A 37 -14.88 34.60 1.06
CA ILE A 37 -15.75 34.53 -0.11
C ILE A 37 -15.11 35.36 -1.24
N ARG A 38 -14.91 34.74 -2.39
CA ARG A 38 -14.39 35.35 -3.61
C ARG A 38 -15.43 35.22 -4.70
N GLN A 39 -15.49 36.23 -5.56
CA GLN A 39 -16.35 36.24 -6.73
C GLN A 39 -15.49 36.59 -7.95
N ALA A 40 -15.54 35.75 -8.99
CA ALA A 40 -15.05 36.09 -10.32
C ALA A 40 -15.86 35.32 -11.36
N ASP A 41 -16.00 35.88 -12.56
CA ASP A 41 -16.61 35.22 -13.72
C ASP A 41 -17.97 34.57 -13.42
N GLU A 42 -18.90 35.35 -12.84
CA GLU A 42 -20.26 34.94 -12.42
C GLU A 42 -20.35 33.81 -11.39
N ARG A 43 -19.21 33.35 -10.86
CA ARG A 43 -19.15 32.32 -9.81
C ARG A 43 -18.76 32.94 -8.49
N THR A 44 -19.45 32.54 -7.43
CA THR A 44 -19.09 32.87 -6.06
C THR A 44 -18.52 31.61 -5.41
N TRP A 45 -17.44 31.69 -4.65
CA TRP A 45 -16.90 30.54 -3.92
C TRP A 45 -16.27 30.96 -2.60
N LEU A 46 -16.29 30.07 -1.61
CA LEU A 46 -15.49 30.21 -0.38
C LEU A 46 -14.09 29.69 -0.64
N ALA A 47 -13.08 30.54 -0.55
CA ALA A 47 -11.67 30.15 -0.51
C ALA A 47 -11.29 29.89 0.96
N ALA A 48 -11.29 28.63 1.37
CA ALA A 48 -10.95 28.23 2.72
C ALA A 48 -9.48 28.50 3.06
N ASP A 49 -9.19 28.78 4.33
CA ASP A 49 -7.85 29.07 4.87
C ASP A 49 -6.90 27.87 4.72
N ASP A 50 -7.46 26.66 4.57
CA ASP A 50 -6.73 25.42 4.26
C ASP A 50 -6.52 25.18 2.76
N GLY A 51 -6.85 26.16 1.91
CA GLY A 51 -6.62 26.15 0.46
C GLY A 51 -7.76 25.55 -0.37
N ARG A 52 -8.82 25.00 0.26
CA ARG A 52 -9.98 24.46 -0.48
C ARG A 52 -10.82 25.57 -1.13
N ARG A 53 -11.42 25.29 -2.28
CA ARG A 53 -12.40 26.18 -2.95
C ARG A 53 -13.77 25.51 -2.96
N LEU A 54 -14.76 26.15 -2.35
CA LEU A 54 -16.14 25.65 -2.30
C LEU A 54 -17.04 26.55 -3.15
N LEU A 55 -17.52 26.02 -4.27
CA LEU A 55 -18.39 26.75 -5.20
C LEU A 55 -19.77 27.01 -4.59
N ILE A 56 -20.26 28.24 -4.68
CA ILE A 56 -21.59 28.68 -4.29
C ILE A 56 -22.40 28.84 -5.58
N GLU A 57 -23.38 27.97 -5.82
CA GLU A 57 -24.20 27.94 -7.04
C GLU A 57 -25.62 28.48 -6.76
N GLY A 58 -26.10 29.40 -7.59
CA GLY A 58 -27.53 29.73 -7.73
C GLY A 58 -28.19 30.52 -6.58
N ASP A 59 -29.47 30.83 -6.78
CA ASP A 59 -30.32 31.83 -6.10
C ASP A 59 -30.54 31.60 -4.57
N GLY A 60 -29.47 31.60 -3.79
CA GLY A 60 -29.52 31.63 -2.32
C GLY A 60 -29.28 30.28 -1.60
N ALA A 61 -28.98 29.21 -2.33
CA ALA A 61 -28.66 27.90 -1.74
C ALA A 61 -27.14 27.68 -1.63
N ILE A 62 -26.62 27.49 -0.42
CA ILE A 62 -25.20 27.14 -0.23
C ILE A 62 -25.06 25.62 -0.40
N CYS A 63 -24.48 25.18 -1.51
CA CYS A 63 -24.13 23.79 -1.73
C CYS A 63 -22.64 23.55 -1.45
N PHE A 64 -22.28 22.41 -0.83
CA PHE A 64 -20.88 21.97 -0.74
C PHE A 64 -20.75 20.47 -0.97
N LYS A 65 -19.60 20.06 -1.51
CA LYS A 65 -19.24 18.64 -1.66
C LYS A 65 -18.53 18.19 -0.39
N TYR A 66 -19.05 17.14 0.26
CA TYR A 66 -18.42 16.49 1.41
C TYR A 66 -18.40 14.99 1.16
N ALA A 67 -17.18 14.43 1.07
CA ALA A 67 -16.96 13.09 0.52
C ALA A 67 -17.66 12.92 -0.85
N ASN A 68 -18.46 11.86 -0.99
CA ASN A 68 -19.17 11.48 -2.23
C ASN A 68 -20.60 12.06 -2.29
N CYS A 69 -20.90 13.09 -1.49
CA CYS A 69 -22.23 13.67 -1.38
C CYS A 69 -22.23 15.16 -1.69
N ARG A 70 -23.25 15.59 -2.45
CA ARG A 70 -23.60 17.01 -2.59
C ARG A 70 -24.57 17.38 -1.46
N ILE A 71 -24.20 18.36 -0.64
CA ILE A 71 -25.01 18.82 0.50
C ILE A 71 -25.53 20.22 0.19
N GLU A 72 -26.84 20.42 0.32
CA GLU A 72 -27.49 21.73 0.27
C GLU A 72 -27.82 22.20 1.68
N VAL A 73 -27.37 23.40 2.02
CA VAL A 73 -27.70 24.08 3.27
C VAL A 73 -29.01 24.85 3.11
N LEU A 74 -29.97 24.58 3.99
CA LEU A 74 -31.33 25.11 3.89
C LEU A 74 -31.59 26.36 4.75
N ASP A 75 -30.67 26.71 5.66
CA ASP A 75 -30.78 27.87 6.54
C ASP A 75 -29.41 28.50 6.87
N PRO A 76 -28.67 28.97 5.85
CA PRO A 76 -27.37 29.56 6.07
C PRO A 76 -27.48 30.89 6.85
N GLN A 77 -26.64 31.05 7.87
CA GLN A 77 -26.44 32.23 8.68
C GLN A 77 -24.96 32.58 8.63
N ILE A 78 -24.61 33.69 7.97
CA ILE A 78 -23.21 34.13 7.87
C ILE A 78 -22.99 35.18 8.96
N GLY A 79 -22.20 34.83 9.98
CA GLY A 79 -21.85 35.75 11.07
C GLY A 79 -20.87 36.84 10.63
N ALA A 80 -20.71 37.87 11.47
CA ALA A 80 -19.76 38.98 11.22
C ALA A 80 -18.30 38.52 11.02
N ASP A 81 -17.95 37.35 11.58
CA ASP A 81 -16.63 36.73 11.48
C ASP A 81 -16.50 35.80 10.26
N THR A 82 -17.38 35.91 9.25
CA THR A 82 -17.42 35.04 8.05
C THR A 82 -17.63 33.55 8.33
N ILE A 83 -18.07 33.20 9.54
CA ILE A 83 -18.44 31.82 9.90
C ILE A 83 -19.83 31.51 9.33
N LEU A 84 -19.92 30.50 8.47
CA LEU A 84 -21.19 29.93 8.04
C LEU A 84 -21.75 29.02 9.14
N GLN A 85 -22.89 29.41 9.70
CA GLN A 85 -23.70 28.61 10.61
C GLN A 85 -24.95 28.15 9.89
N PHE A 86 -25.39 26.93 10.14
CA PHE A 86 -26.65 26.42 9.60
C PHE A 86 -27.21 25.34 10.53
N THR A 87 -28.52 25.18 10.53
CA THR A 87 -29.21 24.19 11.36
C THR A 87 -29.96 23.14 10.57
N ARG A 88 -30.06 23.27 9.24
CA ARG A 88 -30.76 22.36 8.35
C ARG A 88 -29.98 22.17 7.06
N TYR A 89 -29.90 20.93 6.61
CA TYR A 89 -29.34 20.58 5.32
C TYR A 89 -30.10 19.43 4.68
N ARG A 90 -29.96 19.25 3.37
CA ARG A 90 -30.35 18.03 2.66
C ARG A 90 -29.20 17.53 1.80
N ILE A 91 -29.15 16.22 1.59
CA ILE A 91 -28.21 15.60 0.66
C ILE A 91 -28.91 15.53 -0.69
N LEU A 92 -28.25 15.98 -1.76
CA LEU A 92 -28.85 16.09 -3.09
C LEU A 92 -28.52 14.90 -4.00
N ALA A 93 -27.30 14.35 -3.93
CA ALA A 93 -26.90 13.22 -4.78
C ALA A 93 -25.66 12.47 -4.26
N GLY A 94 -25.55 11.20 -4.64
CA GLY A 94 -24.30 10.42 -4.65
C GLY A 94 -23.50 10.63 -5.96
N ASP A 95 -22.26 10.15 -6.02
CA ASP A 95 -21.38 10.32 -7.22
C ASP A 95 -21.89 9.61 -8.48
N ASP A 96 -22.88 8.71 -8.38
CA ASP A 96 -23.55 8.04 -9.50
C ASP A 96 -24.66 8.90 -10.16
N GLY A 97 -24.87 10.12 -9.67
CA GLY A 97 -25.91 11.02 -10.14
C GLY A 97 -27.33 10.63 -9.67
N GLN A 98 -27.47 9.63 -8.80
CA GLN A 98 -28.77 9.36 -8.18
C GLN A 98 -29.15 10.51 -7.25
N VAL A 99 -30.33 11.06 -7.49
CA VAL A 99 -30.97 12.01 -6.58
C VAL A 99 -31.38 11.25 -5.32
N LEU A 100 -30.69 11.54 -4.23
CA LEU A 100 -30.96 10.93 -2.94
C LEU A 100 -32.01 11.78 -2.22
N ASP A 101 -33.28 11.42 -2.32
CA ASP A 101 -34.37 12.19 -1.69
C ASP A 101 -34.48 11.89 -0.19
N PHE A 102 -33.54 12.42 0.59
CA PHE A 102 -33.57 12.34 2.04
C PHE A 102 -34.34 13.54 2.64
N PRO A 103 -35.15 13.30 3.69
CA PRO A 103 -35.81 14.40 4.39
C PRO A 103 -34.79 15.38 5.00
N PRO A 104 -35.11 16.68 5.07
CA PRO A 104 -34.25 17.70 5.66
C PRO A 104 -33.74 17.28 7.06
N ARG A 105 -32.42 17.24 7.22
CA ARG A 105 -31.76 16.87 8.48
C ARG A 105 -31.48 18.13 9.29
N LYS A 106 -31.81 18.11 10.59
CA LYS A 106 -31.48 19.20 11.52
C LYS A 106 -30.12 18.94 12.17
N ILE A 107 -29.20 19.89 12.07
CA ILE A 107 -28.00 19.96 12.93
C ILE A 107 -28.50 20.38 14.30
N LEU A 108 -28.61 19.42 15.20
CA LEU A 108 -28.75 19.73 16.61
C LEU A 108 -27.39 20.22 17.08
N ASN A 109 -27.28 21.52 17.37
CA ASN A 109 -26.17 22.07 18.13
C ASN A 109 -26.25 21.51 19.55
N THR A 110 -25.73 20.30 19.75
CA THR A 110 -25.62 19.66 21.06
C THR A 110 -24.21 19.88 21.57
N LYS A 111 -23.90 21.10 22.01
CA LYS A 111 -22.88 21.26 23.06
C LYS A 111 -23.27 20.29 24.19
N ASN A 112 -22.48 19.23 24.37
CA ASN A 112 -22.53 18.26 25.48
C ASN A 112 -23.43 17.01 25.35
N ARG A 113 -23.90 16.60 24.15
CA ARG A 113 -24.64 15.31 24.02
C ARG A 113 -24.21 14.40 22.86
N GLN A 114 -23.12 14.70 22.17
CA GLN A 114 -22.56 13.73 21.22
C GLN A 114 -21.59 12.80 21.96
N PRO A 115 -21.64 11.49 21.70
CA PRO A 115 -20.62 10.61 22.21
C PRO A 115 -19.27 10.97 21.60
N TYR A 116 -18.21 10.92 22.40
CA TYR A 116 -16.85 11.02 21.90
C TYR A 116 -16.49 9.72 21.18
N THR A 117 -15.93 9.82 19.98
CA THR A 117 -15.45 8.66 19.20
C THR A 117 -13.96 8.77 18.94
N GLU A 118 -13.24 7.66 19.12
CA GLU A 118 -11.84 7.53 18.73
C GLU A 118 -11.66 6.24 17.95
N PHE A 119 -11.01 6.33 16.80
CA PHE A 119 -10.65 5.18 15.99
C PHE A 119 -9.15 4.89 16.17
N GLN A 120 -8.77 3.63 16.18
CA GLN A 120 -7.37 3.20 16.20
C GLN A 120 -7.25 1.91 15.39
N PHE A 121 -6.04 1.65 14.88
CA PHE A 121 -5.70 0.36 14.28
C PHE A 121 -4.29 -0.07 14.73
N VAL A 122 -4.07 -1.38 14.76
CA VAL A 122 -2.77 -1.98 15.08
C VAL A 122 -2.51 -3.18 14.17
N HIS A 123 -1.28 -3.32 13.67
CA HIS A 123 -0.84 -4.53 12.98
C HIS A 123 -0.70 -5.69 13.95
N VAL A 124 -1.33 -6.82 13.63
CA VAL A 124 -1.23 -8.07 14.39
C VAL A 124 -0.86 -9.18 13.41
N GLY A 125 0.44 -9.37 13.21
CA GLY A 125 0.97 -10.32 12.22
C GLY A 125 0.49 -9.97 10.80
N PRO A 126 -0.16 -10.89 10.07
CA PRO A 126 -0.66 -10.66 8.71
C PRO A 126 -2.02 -9.94 8.64
N THR A 127 -2.44 -9.31 9.74
CA THR A 127 -3.82 -8.81 9.89
C THR A 127 -3.82 -7.45 10.55
N LEU A 128 -4.86 -6.66 10.29
CA LEU A 128 -5.12 -5.39 10.96
C LEU A 128 -6.22 -5.58 11.98
N ARG A 129 -6.00 -5.10 13.20
CA ARG A 129 -7.04 -5.00 14.22
C ARG A 129 -7.51 -3.56 14.31
N PHE A 130 -8.79 -3.35 14.03
CA PHE A 130 -9.48 -2.07 14.11
C PHE A 130 -10.20 -1.95 15.45
N THR A 131 -10.13 -0.78 16.07
CA THR A 131 -10.81 -0.49 17.34
C THR A 131 -11.51 0.86 17.25
N LEU A 132 -12.82 0.88 17.56
CA LEU A 132 -13.61 2.08 17.73
C LEU A 132 -14.00 2.22 19.21
N TYR A 133 -13.61 3.32 19.82
CA TYR A 133 -14.01 3.70 21.17
C TYR A 133 -15.17 4.67 21.11
N LEU A 134 -16.18 4.43 21.93
CA LEU A 134 -17.36 5.27 22.11
C LEU A 134 -17.44 5.66 23.59
N ALA A 135 -17.23 6.92 23.92
CA ALA A 135 -17.18 7.38 25.31
C ALA A 135 -18.19 8.48 25.61
N ASN A 136 -18.78 8.44 26.80
CA ASN A 136 -19.54 9.54 27.34
C ASN A 136 -18.64 10.43 28.21
N ARG A 137 -18.16 11.54 27.64
CA ARG A 137 -17.34 12.54 28.36
C ARG A 137 -18.18 13.58 29.11
N SER A 138 -19.51 13.45 29.14
CA SER A 138 -20.39 14.36 29.87
C SER A 138 -20.62 13.89 31.31
N ASP A 139 -21.22 14.77 32.10
CA ASP A 139 -21.61 14.55 33.51
C ASP A 139 -22.97 13.83 33.64
N LYS A 140 -23.65 13.51 32.53
CA LYS A 140 -25.00 12.91 32.51
C LYS A 140 -25.01 11.63 31.70
N PRO A 141 -25.89 10.65 32.02
CA PRO A 141 -26.06 9.48 31.18
C PRO A 141 -26.38 9.85 29.72
N LEU A 142 -25.70 9.21 28.79
CA LEU A 142 -25.86 9.41 27.35
C LEU A 142 -26.56 8.19 26.74
N ARG A 143 -27.70 8.43 26.09
CA ARG A 143 -28.44 7.41 25.35
C ARG A 143 -28.05 7.48 23.88
N VAL A 144 -27.48 6.41 23.35
CA VAL A 144 -27.18 6.22 21.93
C VAL A 144 -28.16 5.18 21.38
N ARG A 145 -28.95 5.58 20.38
CA ARG A 145 -29.96 4.71 19.77
C ARG A 145 -29.48 4.21 18.42
N PHE A 146 -29.61 2.92 18.16
CA PHE A 146 -29.29 2.27 16.88
C PHE A 146 -30.58 1.87 16.16
N PRO A 147 -30.68 2.07 14.83
CA PRO A 147 -31.86 1.72 14.04
C PRO A 147 -31.91 0.23 13.63
N SER A 148 -30.81 -0.50 13.82
CA SER A 148 -30.67 -1.93 13.50
C SER A 148 -29.68 -2.61 14.46
N SER A 149 -29.47 -3.91 14.26
CA SER A 149 -28.39 -4.64 14.93
C SER A 149 -26.98 -4.19 14.48
N GLN A 150 -26.86 -3.46 13.36
CA GLN A 150 -25.62 -2.83 12.93
C GLN A 150 -25.35 -1.59 13.77
N LYS A 151 -24.43 -1.70 14.73
CA LYS A 151 -24.04 -0.58 15.61
C LYS A 151 -22.91 0.26 15.05
N TYR A 152 -22.04 -0.36 14.26
CA TYR A 152 -20.85 0.26 13.70
C TYR A 152 -20.49 -0.38 12.35
N ASP A 153 -19.51 0.20 11.68
CA ASP A 153 -18.85 -0.36 10.52
C ASP A 153 -17.38 0.08 10.49
N PHE A 154 -16.53 -0.70 9.81
CA PHE A 154 -15.16 -0.33 9.51
C PHE A 154 -14.95 -0.43 8.01
N ALA A 155 -14.31 0.56 7.42
CA ALA A 155 -14.03 0.59 5.99
C ALA A 155 -12.54 0.86 5.74
N VAL A 156 -12.01 0.19 4.72
CA VAL A 156 -10.67 0.42 4.19
C VAL A 156 -10.79 0.76 2.71
N MET A 157 -10.08 1.81 2.28
CA MET A 157 -10.07 2.27 0.91
C MET A 157 -8.66 2.56 0.41
N THR A 158 -8.52 2.63 -0.90
CA THR A 158 -7.35 3.23 -1.56
C THR A 158 -7.16 4.69 -1.10
N SER A 159 -5.92 5.18 -1.11
CA SER A 159 -5.58 6.52 -0.63
C SER A 159 -6.28 7.65 -1.40
N ASP A 160 -6.67 7.40 -2.65
CA ASP A 160 -7.46 8.30 -3.51
C ASP A 160 -8.97 8.28 -3.24
N GLN A 161 -9.42 7.46 -2.27
CA GLN A 161 -10.83 7.26 -1.90
C GLN A 161 -11.71 6.69 -3.02
N GLN A 162 -11.14 6.21 -4.13
CA GLN A 162 -11.94 5.72 -5.26
C GLN A 162 -12.42 4.27 -5.06
N THR A 163 -11.62 3.44 -4.38
CA THR A 163 -11.89 2.01 -4.27
C THR A 163 -11.99 1.59 -2.81
N THR A 164 -13.14 1.02 -2.42
CA THR A 164 -13.26 0.33 -1.12
C THR A 164 -12.68 -1.07 -1.27
N LEU A 165 -11.70 -1.41 -0.45
CA LEU A 165 -11.01 -2.70 -0.49
C LEU A 165 -11.64 -3.70 0.46
N TRP A 166 -12.10 -3.20 1.61
CA TRP A 166 -12.73 -4.01 2.63
C TRP A 166 -13.71 -3.19 3.43
N ARG A 167 -14.82 -3.81 3.80
CA ARG A 167 -15.82 -3.25 4.69
C ARG A 167 -16.36 -4.35 5.59
N TRP A 168 -16.38 -4.12 6.90
CA TRP A 168 -16.78 -5.15 7.87
C TRP A 168 -18.20 -5.67 7.63
N SER A 169 -19.12 -4.77 7.22
CA SER A 169 -20.51 -5.10 6.96
C SER A 169 -20.76 -5.90 5.68
N TRP A 170 -19.77 -6.04 4.77
CA TRP A 170 -19.97 -6.78 3.53
C TRP A 170 -20.31 -8.25 3.77
N GLY A 171 -21.37 -8.72 3.10
CA GLY A 171 -21.87 -10.09 3.22
C GLY A 171 -22.59 -10.40 4.54
N ARG A 172 -22.84 -9.40 5.39
CA ARG A 172 -23.55 -9.57 6.66
C ARG A 172 -25.00 -9.08 6.56
N ASN A 173 -25.90 -9.77 7.25
CA ASN A 173 -27.30 -9.36 7.41
C ASN A 173 -27.50 -8.76 8.80
N PHE A 174 -28.32 -7.70 8.87
CA PHE A 174 -28.63 -7.01 10.12
C PHE A 174 -30.14 -6.98 10.34
N GLU A 175 -30.54 -7.22 11.58
CA GLU A 175 -31.95 -7.15 11.98
C GLU A 175 -32.36 -5.69 12.11
N ILE A 176 -33.49 -5.34 11.52
CA ILE A 176 -34.10 -4.02 11.71
C ILE A 176 -34.77 -4.00 13.07
N GLY A 177 -34.43 -3.01 13.89
CA GLY A 177 -34.96 -2.89 15.25
C GLY A 177 -34.21 -1.86 16.06
N TYR A 178 -34.95 -1.04 16.82
CA TYR A 178 -34.33 -0.04 17.68
C TYR A 178 -33.69 -0.70 18.89
N SER A 179 -32.42 -0.43 19.12
CA SER A 179 -31.74 -0.75 20.38
C SER A 179 -31.12 0.50 20.99
N ASP A 180 -31.08 0.57 22.31
CA ASP A 180 -30.49 1.68 23.04
C ASP A 180 -29.27 1.21 23.82
N LEU A 181 -28.17 1.94 23.71
CA LEU A 181 -27.00 1.85 24.57
C LEU A 181 -27.00 3.06 25.50
N ILE A 182 -27.03 2.82 26.80
CA ILE A 182 -26.94 3.86 27.81
C ILE A 182 -25.52 3.85 28.38
N LEU A 183 -24.79 4.96 28.19
CA LEU A 183 -23.46 5.17 28.73
C LEU A 183 -23.55 6.08 29.95
N ALA A 184 -23.14 5.57 31.11
CA ALA A 184 -22.97 6.40 32.31
C ALA A 184 -21.90 7.49 32.09
N PRO A 185 -21.87 8.56 32.90
CA PRO A 185 -20.78 9.54 32.88
C PRO A 185 -19.41 8.87 32.97
N GLY A 186 -18.50 9.19 32.05
CA GLY A 186 -17.16 8.61 31.96
C GLY A 186 -17.11 7.17 31.40
N GLN A 187 -18.25 6.53 31.11
CA GLN A 187 -18.28 5.18 30.57
C GLN A 187 -17.82 5.15 29.10
N GLN A 188 -17.08 4.09 28.77
CA GLN A 188 -16.62 3.78 27.42
C GLN A 188 -17.18 2.42 26.95
N TYR A 189 -17.45 2.33 25.66
CA TYR A 189 -17.79 1.11 24.95
C TYR A 189 -16.82 0.93 23.78
N THR A 190 -16.42 -0.31 23.50
CA THR A 190 -15.40 -0.60 22.49
C THR A 190 -15.93 -1.60 21.48
N PHE A 191 -15.72 -1.30 20.20
CA PHE A 191 -15.92 -2.22 19.09
C PHE A 191 -14.57 -2.61 18.52
N THR A 192 -14.33 -3.89 18.29
CA THR A 192 -13.05 -4.38 17.78
C THR A 192 -13.28 -5.40 16.69
N GLU A 193 -12.59 -5.24 15.57
CA GLU A 193 -12.68 -6.15 14.44
C GLU A 193 -11.32 -6.40 13.82
N LYS A 194 -11.24 -7.50 13.07
CA LYS A 194 -10.02 -7.98 12.45
C LYS A 194 -10.20 -8.07 10.95
N TRP A 195 -9.22 -7.55 10.21
CA TRP A 195 -9.15 -7.68 8.77
C TRP A 195 -7.90 -8.47 8.35
N GLU A 196 -8.12 -9.55 7.59
CA GLU A 196 -7.07 -10.47 7.12
C GLU A 196 -6.59 -10.11 5.71
N TYR A 197 -5.99 -8.92 5.56
CA TYR A 197 -5.63 -8.34 4.25
C TYR A 197 -4.75 -9.22 3.35
N GLN A 198 -4.02 -10.21 3.90
CA GLN A 198 -3.27 -11.17 3.09
C GLN A 198 -4.15 -12.17 2.33
N ARG A 199 -5.33 -12.52 2.86
CA ARG A 199 -6.30 -13.38 2.15
C ARG A 199 -7.04 -12.61 1.06
N ASP A 200 -7.20 -11.30 1.24
CA ASP A 200 -7.95 -10.44 0.35
C ASP A 200 -7.10 -9.86 -0.81
N TYR A 201 -5.89 -10.40 -1.02
CA TYR A 201 -4.96 -9.99 -2.10
C TYR A 201 -4.75 -8.47 -2.21
N VAL A 202 -4.53 -7.80 -1.07
CA VAL A 202 -4.26 -6.36 -1.07
C VAL A 202 -2.82 -6.09 -1.49
N GLU A 203 -2.63 -5.17 -2.42
CA GLU A 203 -1.31 -4.73 -2.85
C GLU A 203 -0.53 -4.00 -1.74
N ASP A 204 0.77 -3.84 -1.96
CA ASP A 204 1.59 -3.01 -1.09
C ASP A 204 1.32 -1.53 -1.41
N GLY A 205 0.92 -0.75 -0.41
CA GLY A 205 0.47 0.61 -0.69
C GLY A 205 0.05 1.41 0.53
N GLU A 206 -0.22 2.69 0.29
CA GLU A 206 -0.89 3.57 1.24
C GLU A 206 -2.41 3.39 1.11
N TYR A 207 -3.04 3.20 2.26
CA TYR A 207 -4.48 3.01 2.40
C TYR A 207 -5.02 3.93 3.46
N ILE A 208 -6.33 4.09 3.45
CA ILE A 208 -7.05 4.81 4.49
C ILE A 208 -8.08 3.90 5.14
N ALA A 209 -8.31 4.11 6.43
CA ALA A 209 -9.37 3.46 7.17
C ALA A 209 -10.16 4.48 7.99
N PHE A 210 -11.42 4.20 8.19
CA PHE A 210 -12.28 4.95 9.11
C PHE A 210 -13.34 4.01 9.70
N ALA A 211 -13.95 4.44 10.78
CA ALA A 211 -15.07 3.76 11.41
C ALA A 211 -16.34 4.61 11.28
N GLU A 212 -17.47 3.93 11.17
CA GLU A 212 -18.79 4.53 11.21
C GLU A 212 -19.54 4.01 12.44
N LEU A 213 -20.23 4.89 13.17
CA LEU A 213 -21.18 4.53 14.20
C LEU A 213 -22.60 4.75 13.66
N HIS A 214 -23.39 3.69 13.58
CA HIS A 214 -24.72 3.69 12.97
C HIS A 214 -25.80 4.05 13.98
N CYS A 215 -25.76 5.27 14.52
CA CYS A 215 -26.71 5.75 15.52
C CYS A 215 -27.71 6.78 14.99
N LEU A 216 -28.75 7.07 15.79
CA LEU A 216 -29.73 8.13 15.56
C LEU A 216 -29.44 9.36 16.42
N PRO A 217 -29.79 10.58 15.96
CA PRO A 217 -30.51 10.88 14.72
C PRO A 217 -29.64 10.79 13.46
N HIS A 218 -28.32 10.83 13.60
CA HIS A 218 -27.35 10.77 12.51
C HIS A 218 -26.24 9.77 12.87
N GLY A 219 -25.74 9.03 11.88
CA GLY A 219 -24.51 8.27 12.05
C GLY A 219 -23.31 9.19 12.27
N ILE A 220 -22.27 8.67 12.90
CA ILE A 220 -21.02 9.41 13.17
C ILE A 220 -19.89 8.73 12.40
N LEU A 221 -19.16 9.48 11.57
CA LEU A 221 -17.89 9.03 11.01
C LEU A 221 -16.75 9.48 11.90
N THR A 222 -15.75 8.63 12.07
CA THR A 222 -14.47 9.05 12.65
C THR A 222 -13.60 9.74 11.62
N ASP A 223 -12.51 10.35 12.10
CA ASP A 223 -11.45 10.82 11.21
C ASP A 223 -10.86 9.67 10.38
N VAL A 224 -10.46 10.01 9.16
CA VAL A 224 -9.78 9.10 8.25
C VAL A 224 -8.33 8.94 8.70
N GLN A 225 -7.91 7.69 8.92
CA GLN A 225 -6.54 7.37 9.27
C GLN A 225 -5.81 6.72 8.10
N LYS A 226 -4.63 7.24 7.80
CA LYS A 226 -3.73 6.69 6.79
C LYS A 226 -2.85 5.61 7.40
N PHE A 227 -2.63 4.53 6.67
CA PHE A 227 -1.72 3.46 7.03
C PHE A 227 -1.11 2.82 5.79
N VAL A 228 -0.09 1.99 6.00
CA VAL A 228 0.62 1.32 4.91
C VAL A 228 0.49 -0.18 5.10
N ILE A 229 0.01 -0.88 4.08
CA ILE A 229 0.09 -2.34 4.01
C ILE A 229 1.39 -2.72 3.30
N GLN A 230 2.11 -3.64 3.92
CA GLN A 230 3.27 -4.29 3.34
C GLN A 230 3.03 -5.80 3.41
N THR A 231 2.74 -6.41 2.27
CA THR A 231 2.71 -7.86 2.13
C THR A 231 4.12 -8.38 1.84
N LYS A 232 4.48 -9.53 2.42
CA LYS A 232 5.73 -10.21 2.05
C LYS A 232 5.72 -10.73 0.60
N LEU A 233 4.57 -10.70 -0.07
CA LEU A 233 4.34 -11.31 -1.39
C LEU A 233 4.98 -10.52 -2.55
N HIS A 234 5.27 -9.22 -2.37
CA HIS A 234 5.86 -8.36 -3.40
C HIS A 234 7.33 -7.97 -3.15
N GLN A 235 7.90 -8.39 -2.02
CA GLN A 235 9.33 -8.20 -1.78
C GLN A 235 10.11 -9.22 -2.60
N LEU A 236 10.80 -8.74 -3.65
CA LEU A 236 11.87 -9.52 -4.24
C LEU A 236 12.89 -9.79 -3.12
N GLY A 237 13.08 -11.06 -2.79
CA GLY A 237 14.12 -11.46 -1.85
C GLY A 237 15.48 -11.06 -2.41
N MET A 238 16.39 -10.64 -1.53
CA MET A 238 17.80 -10.52 -1.91
C MET A 238 18.31 -11.86 -2.40
N GLN A 239 19.28 -11.84 -3.31
CA GLN A 239 19.91 -13.04 -3.86
C GLN A 239 21.43 -12.92 -3.74
N PRO A 240 22.16 -14.05 -3.63
CA PRO A 240 23.62 -14.06 -3.44
C PRO A 240 24.40 -13.46 -4.63
N TYR A 241 23.77 -13.30 -5.78
CA TYR A 241 24.38 -12.70 -6.97
C TYR A 241 24.16 -11.18 -7.07
N PHE A 242 23.39 -10.56 -6.16
CA PHE A 242 23.20 -9.10 -6.18
C PHE A 242 24.44 -8.31 -5.76
N LEU A 243 25.35 -8.91 -5.00
CA LEU A 243 26.67 -8.40 -4.71
C LEU A 243 27.63 -9.59 -4.83
N PRO A 244 28.26 -9.82 -5.99
CA PRO A 244 29.08 -11.00 -6.20
C PRO A 244 30.33 -10.92 -5.33
N LEU A 245 30.29 -11.62 -4.20
CA LEU A 245 31.38 -11.68 -3.23
C LEU A 245 32.42 -12.71 -3.70
N GLU A 246 33.41 -12.26 -4.46
CA GLU A 246 34.56 -13.07 -4.87
C GLU A 246 35.85 -12.25 -4.75
N LEU A 247 36.94 -12.91 -4.37
CA LEU A 247 38.24 -12.26 -4.24
C LEU A 247 38.63 -11.53 -5.53
N ASN A 248 39.12 -10.30 -5.37
CA ASN A 248 39.52 -9.37 -6.43
C ASN A 248 38.39 -8.74 -7.25
N ASN A 249 37.12 -9.09 -7.01
CA ASN A 249 36.01 -8.33 -7.58
C ASN A 249 36.14 -6.86 -7.14
N THR A 250 36.00 -5.97 -8.12
CA THR A 250 36.26 -4.54 -7.97
C THR A 250 35.13 -3.73 -8.58
N TRP A 251 34.69 -2.70 -7.88
CA TRP A 251 33.77 -1.67 -8.34
C TRP A 251 34.41 -0.30 -8.14
N THR A 252 34.37 0.54 -9.17
CA THR A 252 34.86 1.91 -9.08
C THR A 252 33.67 2.85 -9.19
N TYR A 253 33.47 3.68 -8.19
CA TYR A 253 32.39 4.65 -8.10
C TYR A 253 32.89 6.07 -8.28
N ARG A 254 32.01 6.97 -8.70
CA ARG A 254 32.24 8.41 -8.72
C ARG A 254 30.95 9.13 -8.37
N ALA A 255 31.04 10.28 -7.69
CA ALA A 255 29.86 11.11 -7.48
C ALA A 255 29.33 11.66 -8.81
N ALA A 256 27.99 11.72 -8.96
CA ALA A 256 27.34 12.16 -10.21
C ALA A 256 27.72 13.60 -10.60
N GLY A 257 27.99 14.46 -9.62
CA GLY A 257 28.48 15.84 -9.82
C GLY A 257 29.98 15.97 -10.17
N GLY A 258 30.69 14.85 -10.34
CA GLY A 258 32.15 14.82 -10.40
C GLY A 258 32.79 14.62 -9.03
N GLY A 259 34.07 14.24 -8.99
CA GLY A 259 34.78 13.92 -7.75
C GLY A 259 35.84 12.83 -7.93
N PRO A 260 36.51 12.44 -6.83
CA PRO A 260 37.50 11.37 -6.88
C PRO A 260 36.85 10.03 -7.23
N LEU A 261 37.64 9.14 -7.83
CA LEU A 261 37.26 7.75 -8.04
C LEU A 261 37.40 6.97 -6.73
N LEU A 262 36.34 6.29 -6.32
CA LEU A 262 36.30 5.45 -5.12
C LEU A 262 36.30 3.99 -5.52
N LYS A 263 37.40 3.28 -5.25
CA LYS A 263 37.57 1.87 -5.59
C LYS A 263 37.19 0.97 -4.42
N SER A 264 36.12 0.21 -4.58
CA SER A 264 35.72 -0.90 -3.73
C SER A 264 36.29 -2.20 -4.29
N GLN A 265 36.90 -3.04 -3.46
CA GLN A 265 37.47 -4.32 -3.87
C GLN A 265 37.30 -5.37 -2.78
N ILE A 266 37.01 -6.61 -3.15
CA ILE A 266 37.10 -7.75 -2.24
C ILE A 266 38.57 -8.14 -2.09
N THR A 267 39.17 -7.86 -0.93
CA THR A 267 40.61 -7.98 -0.68
C THR A 267 41.02 -9.28 0.01
N GLY A 268 40.08 -9.97 0.66
CA GLY A 268 40.40 -11.16 1.43
C GLY A 268 39.19 -11.83 2.05
N LEU A 269 39.49 -12.83 2.88
CA LEU A 269 38.54 -13.52 3.75
C LEU A 269 38.98 -13.33 5.20
N ALA A 270 38.01 -13.27 6.11
CA ALA A 270 38.25 -13.24 7.55
C ALA A 270 37.24 -14.13 8.27
N THR A 271 37.66 -14.71 9.39
CA THR A 271 36.78 -15.48 10.27
C THR A 271 36.42 -14.65 11.50
N ALA A 272 35.13 -14.48 11.76
CA ALA A 272 34.61 -13.81 12.96
C ALA A 272 33.37 -14.57 13.47
N GLY A 273 33.22 -14.72 14.79
CA GLY A 273 32.06 -15.41 15.36
C GLY A 273 31.83 -16.85 14.85
N GLY A 274 32.89 -17.54 14.40
CA GLY A 274 32.80 -18.88 13.82
C GLY A 274 32.26 -18.93 12.38
N ARG A 275 32.16 -17.79 11.70
CA ARG A 275 31.69 -17.66 10.32
C ARG A 275 32.75 -16.96 9.47
N GLU A 276 32.74 -17.25 8.17
CA GLU A 276 33.64 -16.63 7.19
C GLU A 276 32.96 -15.43 6.53
N TYR A 277 33.72 -14.35 6.34
CA TYR A 277 33.30 -13.11 5.69
C TYR A 277 34.31 -12.70 4.65
N TYR A 278 33.81 -12.09 3.58
CA TYR A 278 34.61 -11.37 2.61
C TYR A 278 34.95 -9.99 3.14
N ILE A 279 36.22 -9.61 3.01
CA ILE A 279 36.68 -8.27 3.33
C ILE A 279 36.50 -7.42 2.07
N ILE A 280 35.59 -6.45 2.12
CA ILE A 280 35.46 -5.42 1.10
C ILE A 280 36.22 -4.18 1.57
N SER A 281 37.04 -3.57 0.71
CA SER A 281 37.82 -2.39 1.08
C SER A 281 36.95 -1.19 1.45
N PHE A 282 35.74 -1.14 0.90
CA PHE A 282 34.83 -0.01 0.97
C PHE A 282 33.43 -0.44 0.51
N PHE A 283 32.36 0.09 1.10
CA PHE A 283 30.99 -0.08 0.60
C PHE A 283 30.29 1.28 0.44
N PRO A 284 29.61 1.55 -0.70
CA PRO A 284 29.10 2.86 -1.06
C PRO A 284 27.75 3.19 -0.37
N ASP A 285 27.79 3.44 0.93
CA ASP A 285 26.66 3.93 1.74
C ASP A 285 27.06 5.15 2.61
N ILE A 286 26.32 5.45 3.68
CA ILE A 286 26.58 6.59 4.56
C ILE A 286 27.97 6.63 5.19
N ASP A 287 28.60 5.48 5.40
CA ASP A 287 29.95 5.41 5.97
C ASP A 287 31.03 5.81 4.94
N CYS A 288 30.64 6.15 3.69
CA CYS A 288 31.54 6.68 2.66
C CYS A 288 31.75 8.20 2.72
N LEU A 289 31.12 8.90 3.65
CA LEU A 289 31.20 10.36 3.72
C LEU A 289 32.19 10.79 4.81
N ASP A 290 33.03 11.76 4.49
CA ASP A 290 33.90 12.39 5.47
C ASP A 290 33.13 13.36 6.40
N ALA A 291 33.81 13.98 7.36
CA ALA A 291 33.19 14.96 8.27
C ALA A 291 32.62 16.20 7.53
N SER A 292 33.11 16.49 6.33
CA SER A 292 32.58 17.54 5.45
C SER A 292 31.43 17.06 4.56
N GLY A 293 31.12 15.77 4.63
CA GLY A 293 30.15 15.01 3.86
C GLY A 293 30.54 14.79 2.39
N GLU A 294 31.82 14.88 2.08
CA GLU A 294 32.36 14.55 0.76
C GLU A 294 32.71 13.05 0.68
N PRO A 295 32.59 12.42 -0.50
CA PRO A 295 32.88 10.99 -0.65
C PRO A 295 34.36 10.69 -0.46
N GLN A 296 34.67 9.80 0.49
CA GLN A 296 36.01 9.28 0.75
C GLN A 296 36.00 7.75 0.79
N LEU A 297 37.19 7.14 0.72
CA LEU A 297 37.32 5.72 1.04
C LEU A 297 37.03 5.54 2.54
N GLY A 298 35.93 4.84 2.82
CA GLY A 298 35.59 4.41 4.17
C GLY A 298 36.43 3.21 4.63
N ASP A 299 36.13 2.73 5.83
CA ASP A 299 36.77 1.54 6.40
C ASP A 299 36.38 0.26 5.65
N SER A 300 37.27 -0.73 5.72
CA SER A 300 36.99 -2.07 5.21
C SER A 300 35.89 -2.75 6.00
N ARG A 301 35.06 -3.55 5.33
CA ARG A 301 33.93 -4.24 5.94
C ARG A 301 33.97 -5.73 5.73
N PHE A 302 33.33 -6.45 6.64
CA PHE A 302 33.29 -7.90 6.69
C PHE A 302 31.88 -8.33 6.32
N ILE A 303 31.69 -8.74 5.06
CA ILE A 303 30.37 -9.04 4.49
C ILE A 303 30.29 -10.51 4.13
N ARG A 304 29.13 -11.12 4.39
CA ARG A 304 28.81 -12.46 3.89
C ARG A 304 27.37 -12.51 3.38
N TRP A 305 27.10 -13.49 2.53
CA TRP A 305 25.73 -13.90 2.25
C TRP A 305 25.25 -14.89 3.32
N ASP A 306 24.03 -14.70 3.83
CA ASP A 306 23.38 -15.64 4.72
C ASP A 306 22.25 -16.38 4.00
N PRO A 307 22.42 -17.66 3.64
CA PRO A 307 21.39 -18.42 2.95
C PRO A 307 20.17 -18.72 3.84
N ALA A 308 20.32 -18.73 5.16
CA ALA A 308 19.21 -19.02 6.07
C ALA A 308 18.22 -17.85 6.15
N THR A 309 18.72 -16.61 6.09
CA THR A 309 17.88 -15.41 6.13
C THR A 309 17.68 -14.76 4.76
N ALA A 310 18.37 -15.25 3.73
CA ALA A 310 18.43 -14.65 2.40
C ALA A 310 18.81 -13.15 2.45
N GLU A 311 19.87 -12.81 3.20
CA GLU A 311 20.34 -11.43 3.37
C GLU A 311 21.87 -11.33 3.30
N TYR A 312 22.37 -10.16 2.91
CA TYR A 312 23.78 -9.81 3.14
C TYR A 312 23.96 -9.36 4.59
N ARG A 313 24.85 -10.03 5.30
CA ARG A 313 25.22 -9.74 6.69
C ARG A 313 26.56 -9.04 6.73
N GLU A 314 26.66 -8.03 7.58
CA GLU A 314 27.90 -7.36 7.92
C GLU A 314 28.25 -7.69 9.37
N TRP A 315 29.50 -8.06 9.63
CA TRP A 315 30.02 -8.20 10.98
C TRP A 315 30.45 -6.85 11.55
N THR A 316 29.97 -6.53 12.75
CA THR A 316 30.42 -5.38 13.56
C THR A 316 30.88 -5.85 14.94
N PRO A 317 31.58 -5.00 15.72
CA PRO A 317 31.92 -5.33 17.11
C PRO A 317 30.72 -5.65 18.01
N GLN A 318 29.52 -5.17 17.65
CA GLN A 318 28.26 -5.43 18.36
C GLN A 318 27.54 -6.69 17.86
N GLY A 319 28.09 -7.38 16.85
CA GLY A 319 27.52 -8.57 16.24
C GLY A 319 27.20 -8.41 14.76
N GLU A 320 26.46 -9.36 14.20
CA GLU A 320 26.02 -9.25 12.80
C GLU A 320 24.81 -8.32 12.65
N ARG A 321 24.86 -7.45 11.64
CA ARG A 321 23.71 -6.67 11.18
C ARG A 321 23.42 -6.92 9.70
N SER A 322 22.23 -6.52 9.26
CA SER A 322 21.84 -6.62 7.84
C SER A 322 22.44 -5.44 7.06
N LEU A 323 23.24 -5.72 6.04
CA LEU A 323 23.85 -4.71 5.15
C LEU A 323 22.81 -4.16 4.18
N LEU A 324 22.22 -5.07 3.40
CA LEU A 324 21.13 -4.82 2.46
C LEU A 324 19.96 -5.72 2.85
N GLY A 325 19.12 -5.22 3.76
CA GLY A 325 17.96 -5.96 4.28
C GLY A 325 16.69 -5.60 3.54
N VAL A 326 15.78 -6.55 3.42
CA VAL A 326 14.45 -6.34 2.83
C VAL A 326 13.40 -6.68 3.90
N GLY A 327 12.53 -5.71 4.22
CA GLY A 327 11.54 -5.80 5.31
C GLY A 327 11.29 -4.46 5.98
N GLY A 328 10.11 -4.28 6.60
CA GLY A 328 9.69 -3.17 7.48
C GLY A 328 9.88 -1.74 6.95
N THR A 329 11.12 -1.30 6.83
CA THR A 329 11.54 0.02 6.38
C THR A 329 12.39 -0.01 5.10
N ARG A 330 12.62 -1.18 4.49
CA ARG A 330 13.44 -1.33 3.28
C ARG A 330 12.76 -2.30 2.30
N ARG A 331 12.84 -2.02 1.00
CA ARG A 331 12.27 -2.89 -0.05
C ARG A 331 13.11 -2.91 -1.31
N LEU A 332 12.90 -3.97 -2.08
CA LEU A 332 13.50 -4.17 -3.38
C LEU A 332 12.39 -4.36 -4.43
N LEU A 333 12.43 -3.56 -5.49
CA LEU A 333 11.44 -3.56 -6.56
C LEU A 333 12.12 -3.62 -7.93
N PRO A 334 11.46 -4.11 -8.99
CA PRO A 334 11.90 -3.84 -10.36
C PRO A 334 12.00 -2.33 -10.60
N ALA A 335 13.06 -1.87 -11.26
CA ALA A 335 13.17 -0.48 -11.67
C ALA A 335 12.13 -0.16 -12.77
N GLU A 336 11.46 0.98 -12.65
CA GLU A 336 10.46 1.40 -13.66
C GLU A 336 11.09 1.77 -15.00
N LYS A 337 12.37 2.15 -14.99
CA LYS A 337 13.11 2.61 -16.16
C LYS A 337 14.44 1.87 -16.27
N PRO A 338 14.92 1.63 -17.51
CA PRO A 338 16.29 1.17 -17.72
C PRO A 338 17.29 2.11 -17.06
N ALA A 339 18.36 1.55 -16.49
CA ALA A 339 19.45 2.33 -15.93
C ALA A 339 20.58 2.46 -16.95
N SER A 340 21.15 3.65 -17.07
CA SER A 340 22.36 3.90 -17.86
C SER A 340 23.46 4.35 -16.91
N THR A 341 24.63 3.73 -17.04
CA THR A 341 25.85 4.10 -16.31
C THR A 341 27.01 4.10 -17.31
N PRO A 342 28.19 4.65 -16.93
CA PRO A 342 29.37 4.54 -17.79
C PRO A 342 29.79 3.09 -18.12
N VAL A 343 29.41 2.10 -17.31
CA VAL A 343 29.71 0.69 -17.59
C VAL A 343 28.70 0.02 -18.53
N GLY A 344 27.56 0.67 -18.84
CA GLY A 344 26.58 0.14 -19.78
C GLY A 344 25.13 0.56 -19.50
N GLN A 345 24.23 0.07 -20.36
CA GLN A 345 22.78 0.21 -20.24
C GLN A 345 22.16 -1.11 -19.79
N PHE A 346 21.23 -1.03 -18.84
CA PHE A 346 20.61 -2.19 -18.20
C PHE A 346 19.10 -2.04 -18.24
N SER A 347 18.43 -2.95 -18.92
CA SER A 347 16.96 -3.04 -18.98
C SER A 347 16.37 -3.73 -17.75
N THR A 348 17.16 -4.54 -17.04
CA THR A 348 16.76 -5.25 -15.82
C THR A 348 17.56 -4.75 -14.63
N CYS A 349 16.94 -3.85 -13.85
CA CYS A 349 17.51 -3.28 -12.64
C CYS A 349 16.52 -3.41 -11.49
N LEU A 350 17.05 -3.35 -10.27
CA LEU A 350 16.26 -3.37 -9.05
C LEU A 350 16.47 -2.07 -8.27
N GLU A 351 15.39 -1.47 -7.84
CA GLU A 351 15.39 -0.32 -6.94
C GLU A 351 15.40 -0.78 -5.50
N TYR A 352 16.48 -0.47 -4.79
CA TYR A 352 16.54 -0.57 -3.34
C TYR A 352 16.03 0.73 -2.75
N ARG A 353 14.91 0.68 -2.04
CA ARG A 353 14.26 1.85 -1.42
C ARG A 353 14.18 1.70 0.09
N ALA A 354 14.32 2.82 0.81
CA ALA A 354 14.09 2.89 2.25
C ALA A 354 12.87 3.79 2.55
N LEU A 355 12.14 3.46 3.62
CA LEU A 355 11.00 4.20 4.12
C LEU A 355 11.48 5.27 5.08
N GLU A 356 11.31 6.53 4.69
CA GLU A 356 11.75 7.70 5.45
C GLU A 356 10.68 8.77 5.41
N ASP A 357 10.33 9.33 6.56
CA ASP A 357 9.26 10.33 6.68
C ASP A 357 7.93 9.86 6.07
N ARG A 358 7.65 8.54 6.18
CA ARG A 358 6.51 7.84 5.55
C ARG A 358 6.51 7.84 4.02
N THR A 359 7.64 8.17 3.39
CA THR A 359 7.83 8.17 1.93
C THR A 359 8.93 7.19 1.53
N TRP A 360 8.75 6.47 0.43
CA TRP A 360 9.77 5.55 -0.08
C TRP A 360 10.82 6.31 -0.90
N LYS A 361 12.02 6.46 -0.35
CA LYS A 361 13.14 7.13 -1.01
C LYS A 361 14.07 6.10 -1.65
N LEU A 362 14.50 6.37 -2.88
CA LEU A 362 15.49 5.55 -3.58
C LEU A 362 16.82 5.62 -2.83
N ARG A 363 17.39 4.46 -2.53
CA ARG A 363 18.69 4.31 -1.88
C ARG A 363 19.74 3.73 -2.80
N GLY A 364 19.32 2.95 -3.80
CA GLY A 364 20.23 2.54 -4.85
C GLY A 364 19.57 1.74 -5.96
N LEU A 365 20.34 1.52 -7.02
CA LEU A 365 20.01 0.65 -8.13
C LEU A 365 20.97 -0.52 -8.14
N ILE A 366 20.43 -1.73 -8.21
CA ILE A 366 21.17 -2.98 -8.21
C ILE A 366 20.95 -3.67 -9.55
N VAL A 367 22.03 -4.12 -10.18
CA VAL A 367 21.97 -5.01 -11.34
C VAL A 367 22.41 -6.41 -10.88
N PRO A 368 21.55 -7.42 -11.00
CA PRO A 368 21.90 -8.82 -10.75
C PRO A 368 23.22 -9.24 -11.42
N GLY A 369 24.12 -9.86 -10.65
CA GLY A 369 25.42 -10.30 -11.12
C GLY A 369 26.47 -9.19 -11.23
N LEU A 370 26.05 -7.92 -11.21
CA LEU A 370 26.97 -6.79 -11.30
C LEU A 370 27.21 -6.10 -9.96
N GLY A 371 26.18 -5.92 -9.13
CA GLY A 371 26.29 -5.15 -7.89
C GLY A 371 25.40 -3.92 -7.84
N LEU A 372 25.69 -3.06 -6.87
CA LEU A 372 25.12 -1.72 -6.77
C LEU A 372 25.72 -0.84 -7.87
N ILE A 373 24.91 -0.42 -8.83
CA ILE A 373 25.33 0.44 -9.96
C ILE A 373 25.14 1.92 -9.68
N ARG A 374 24.26 2.25 -8.73
CA ARG A 374 24.02 3.61 -8.25
C ARG A 374 23.61 3.55 -6.78
N THR A 375 24.08 4.50 -5.97
CA THR A 375 23.68 4.66 -4.57
C THR A 375 23.29 6.11 -4.31
N VAL A 376 22.35 6.33 -3.39
CA VAL A 376 21.94 7.66 -2.93
C VAL A 376 22.20 7.73 -1.44
N VAL A 377 23.28 8.42 -1.07
CA VAL A 377 23.73 8.58 0.30
C VAL A 377 23.09 9.83 0.91
N PRO A 378 22.23 9.70 1.94
CA PRO A 378 21.58 10.84 2.54
C PRO A 378 22.56 11.70 3.34
N ARG A 379 22.26 12.99 3.44
CA ARG A 379 22.95 13.96 4.30
C ARG A 379 21.91 14.74 5.09
N GLU A 380 22.16 14.99 6.37
CA GLU A 380 21.19 15.68 7.23
C GLU A 380 21.02 17.15 6.81
N ASP A 381 22.12 17.83 6.48
CA ASP A 381 22.14 19.29 6.24
C ASP A 381 22.38 19.70 4.77
N ARG A 382 22.46 18.75 3.83
CA ARG A 382 22.78 19.02 2.42
C ARG A 382 22.03 18.07 1.48
N PRO A 383 21.96 18.38 0.17
CA PRO A 383 21.45 17.43 -0.81
C PRO A 383 22.18 16.08 -0.73
N PRO A 384 21.48 14.97 -0.99
CA PRO A 384 22.09 13.65 -0.97
C PRO A 384 23.20 13.55 -2.01
N VAL A 385 24.22 12.75 -1.71
CA VAL A 385 25.28 12.44 -2.67
C VAL A 385 24.88 11.19 -3.44
N GLU A 386 24.90 11.28 -4.76
CA GLU A 386 24.70 10.13 -5.62
C GLU A 386 26.06 9.61 -6.11
N LEU A 387 26.36 8.34 -5.87
CA LEU A 387 27.52 7.67 -6.46
C LEU A 387 27.05 6.75 -7.58
N GLU A 388 27.77 6.79 -8.69
CA GLU A 388 27.52 5.97 -9.88
C GLU A 388 28.71 5.08 -10.18
N LEU A 389 28.44 3.85 -10.63
CA LEU A 389 29.46 2.90 -11.04
C LEU A 389 30.06 3.32 -12.37
N VAL A 390 31.37 3.58 -12.38
CA VAL A 390 32.10 4.02 -13.57
C VAL A 390 32.96 2.94 -14.20
N ASP A 391 33.39 1.95 -13.41
CA ASP A 391 34.17 0.81 -13.88
C ASP A 391 33.93 -0.39 -12.96
N VAL A 392 34.06 -1.59 -13.51
CA VAL A 392 33.82 -2.84 -12.78
C VAL A 392 34.69 -3.97 -13.34
N ALA A 393 35.38 -4.67 -12.45
CA ALA A 393 36.19 -5.82 -12.80
C ALA A 393 35.75 -7.00 -11.94
N LEU A 394 34.99 -7.91 -12.55
CA LEU A 394 34.50 -9.14 -11.92
C LEU A 394 35.32 -10.35 -12.38
N GLY A 395 35.61 -11.23 -11.42
CA GLY A 395 36.26 -12.51 -11.62
C GLY A 395 35.45 -13.45 -12.51
N PRO A 396 36.08 -14.54 -13.01
CA PRO A 396 35.47 -15.45 -13.97
C PRO A 396 34.23 -16.19 -13.42
N ALA A 397 34.11 -16.37 -12.10
CA ALA A 397 32.93 -16.97 -11.49
C ALA A 397 31.76 -15.96 -11.39
N ALA A 398 32.04 -14.68 -11.12
CA ALA A 398 31.09 -13.58 -11.22
C ALA A 398 30.69 -13.21 -12.67
N ARG A 399 31.48 -13.63 -13.67
CA ARG A 399 31.12 -13.54 -15.11
C ARG A 399 30.08 -14.56 -15.57
N ARG A 400 29.43 -15.30 -14.66
CA ARG A 400 28.16 -15.98 -14.93
C ARG A 400 27.01 -15.23 -14.23
N PRO A 401 25.93 -14.89 -14.95
CA PRO A 401 25.25 -15.76 -15.89
C PRO A 401 25.92 -15.69 -17.25
N GLU A 402 26.19 -16.86 -17.81
CA GLU A 402 26.18 -16.98 -19.25
C GLU A 402 24.86 -16.32 -19.67
N ALA A 403 24.94 -15.14 -20.30
CA ALA A 403 23.93 -14.80 -21.28
C ALA A 403 23.83 -16.07 -22.10
N ALA A 404 22.72 -16.80 -21.92
CA ALA A 404 22.40 -17.91 -22.79
C ALA A 404 22.76 -17.43 -24.20
N PRO A 405 23.46 -18.24 -25.04
CA PRO A 405 23.58 -17.90 -26.46
C PRO A 405 22.19 -17.42 -26.86
N PRO A 406 22.05 -16.18 -27.37
CA PRO A 406 20.78 -15.45 -27.36
C PRO A 406 19.73 -16.48 -27.66
N PRO A 407 18.87 -16.84 -26.68
CA PRO A 407 18.00 -17.98 -26.88
C PRO A 407 17.35 -17.66 -28.21
N ALA A 408 17.47 -18.55 -29.19
CA ALA A 408 16.92 -18.28 -30.52
C ALA A 408 15.50 -17.78 -30.25
N ALA A 409 15.24 -16.48 -30.48
CA ALA A 409 14.32 -15.71 -29.65
C ALA A 409 13.05 -16.49 -29.30
N PRO A 410 12.87 -16.97 -28.05
CA PRO A 410 11.60 -17.49 -27.60
C PRO A 410 10.96 -16.40 -26.75
N GLY A 411 10.38 -15.43 -27.46
CA GLY A 411 9.19 -14.69 -27.05
C GLY A 411 9.29 -13.75 -25.84
N ASP A 412 9.43 -12.46 -26.14
CA ASP A 412 8.60 -11.37 -25.57
C ASP A 412 7.07 -11.59 -25.80
N ALA A 413 6.63 -12.82 -26.03
CA ALA A 413 5.34 -13.15 -26.64
C ALA A 413 4.37 -13.87 -25.69
N LEU A 414 4.76 -14.12 -24.44
CA LEU A 414 3.88 -14.78 -23.46
C LEU A 414 2.98 -13.82 -22.68
N GLY A 415 3.18 -12.50 -22.84
CA GLY A 415 2.30 -11.48 -22.29
C GLY A 415 2.13 -11.56 -20.77
N ASP A 416 0.90 -11.32 -20.32
CA ASP A 416 0.43 -11.30 -18.94
C ASP A 416 0.11 -12.70 -18.36
N PHE A 417 0.79 -13.76 -18.82
CA PHE A 417 0.46 -15.12 -18.40
C PHE A 417 0.52 -15.32 -16.87
N ARG A 418 -0.57 -15.80 -16.29
CA ARG A 418 -0.68 -16.24 -14.89
C ARG A 418 -1.58 -17.46 -14.82
N LEU A 419 -1.15 -18.50 -14.11
CA LEU A 419 -1.96 -19.66 -13.77
C LEU A 419 -1.96 -19.84 -12.25
N LEU A 420 -3.14 -19.82 -11.65
CA LEU A 420 -3.41 -20.27 -10.30
C LEU A 420 -4.23 -21.54 -10.38
N TYR A 421 -3.73 -22.63 -9.78
CA TYR A 421 -4.43 -23.90 -9.70
C TYR A 421 -4.54 -24.30 -8.23
N ARG A 422 -5.76 -24.35 -7.72
CA ARG A 422 -6.06 -24.76 -6.36
C ARG A 422 -6.85 -26.05 -6.36
N ARG A 423 -6.50 -26.96 -5.46
CA ARG A 423 -7.23 -28.21 -5.23
C ARG A 423 -7.48 -28.37 -3.75
N SER A 424 -8.74 -28.54 -3.36
CA SER A 424 -9.15 -28.65 -1.96
C SER A 424 -10.25 -29.70 -1.75
N GLY A 425 -10.30 -30.31 -0.58
CA GLY A 425 -11.31 -31.33 -0.25
C GLY A 425 -10.94 -32.73 -0.76
N GLY A 426 -11.95 -33.55 -1.08
CA GLY A 426 -11.78 -34.96 -1.45
C GLY A 426 -11.45 -35.91 -0.28
N GLN A 427 -11.30 -37.20 -0.58
CA GLN A 427 -10.79 -38.20 0.36
C GLN A 427 -9.60 -38.96 -0.26
N PRO A 428 -8.38 -38.84 0.31
CA PRO A 428 -8.03 -38.04 1.49
C PRO A 428 -8.17 -36.52 1.26
N PRO A 429 -8.35 -35.71 2.32
CA PRO A 429 -8.46 -34.26 2.20
C PRO A 429 -7.13 -33.66 1.75
N GLU A 430 -7.18 -32.94 0.64
CA GLU A 430 -6.05 -32.21 0.08
C GLU A 430 -6.29 -30.70 0.25
N ASP A 431 -5.22 -29.95 0.47
CA ASP A 431 -5.22 -28.48 0.36
C ASP A 431 -3.92 -28.09 -0.33
N PHE A 432 -4.04 -27.76 -1.60
CA PHE A 432 -2.97 -27.65 -2.56
C PHE A 432 -3.16 -26.38 -3.39
N LEU A 433 -2.10 -25.60 -3.56
CA LEU A 433 -2.09 -24.40 -4.39
C LEU A 433 -0.82 -24.35 -5.24
N LEU A 434 -0.99 -24.17 -6.54
CA LEU A 434 0.06 -23.92 -7.50
C LEU A 434 -0.10 -22.51 -8.07
N SER A 435 1.00 -21.77 -8.12
CA SER A 435 1.11 -20.51 -8.85
C SER A 435 2.21 -20.61 -9.89
N LEU A 436 1.88 -20.36 -11.15
CA LEU A 436 2.81 -20.32 -12.28
C LEU A 436 2.70 -18.96 -12.97
N ARG A 437 3.82 -18.28 -13.17
CA ARG A 437 3.89 -16.94 -13.78
C ARG A 437 4.51 -16.97 -15.18
N ALA A 438 4.31 -15.91 -15.96
CA ALA A 438 4.87 -15.74 -17.30
C ALA A 438 6.39 -15.92 -17.39
N ASN A 439 7.12 -15.58 -16.32
CA ASN A 439 8.57 -15.78 -16.24
C ASN A 439 8.99 -17.23 -15.92
N GLY A 440 8.05 -18.19 -15.94
CA GLY A 440 8.28 -19.60 -15.63
C GLY A 440 8.38 -19.92 -14.15
N THR A 441 8.29 -18.94 -13.24
CA THR A 441 8.35 -19.21 -11.79
C THR A 441 7.15 -20.04 -11.37
N LEU A 442 7.40 -21.21 -10.81
CA LEU A 442 6.41 -22.12 -10.26
C LEU A 442 6.59 -22.26 -8.75
N VAL A 443 5.52 -22.04 -8.01
CA VAL A 443 5.46 -22.21 -6.55
C VAL A 443 4.33 -23.16 -6.20
N VAL A 444 4.61 -24.15 -5.36
CA VAL A 444 3.65 -25.12 -4.84
C VAL A 444 3.52 -24.95 -3.34
N LEU A 445 2.29 -24.80 -2.86
CA LEU A 445 1.94 -24.77 -1.44
C LEU A 445 1.05 -25.97 -1.11
N GLU A 446 1.40 -26.68 -0.05
CA GLU A 446 0.57 -27.73 0.53
C GLU A 446 0.28 -27.37 1.98
N ARG A 447 -1.00 -27.37 2.36
CA ARG A 447 -1.47 -26.99 3.71
C ARG A 447 -0.91 -25.63 4.17
N GLY A 448 -0.80 -24.69 3.24
CA GLY A 448 -0.31 -23.32 3.49
C GLY A 448 1.21 -23.17 3.60
N ALA A 449 2.01 -24.21 3.42
CA ALA A 449 3.47 -24.15 3.41
C ALA A 449 4.02 -24.36 1.99
N ILE A 450 5.05 -23.61 1.60
CA ILE A 450 5.75 -23.82 0.31
C ILE A 450 6.47 -25.16 0.39
N THR A 451 6.08 -26.13 -0.45
CA THR A 451 6.73 -27.44 -0.52
C THR A 451 7.69 -27.53 -1.70
N ARG A 452 7.45 -26.77 -2.77
CA ARG A 452 8.32 -26.73 -3.96
C ARG A 452 8.36 -25.34 -4.59
N GLN A 453 9.53 -24.97 -5.09
CA GLN A 453 9.73 -23.77 -5.90
C GLN A 453 10.77 -24.06 -6.98
N THR A 454 10.45 -23.76 -8.24
CA THR A 454 11.34 -24.02 -9.38
C THR A 454 11.00 -23.12 -10.56
N VAL A 455 11.82 -23.15 -11.60
CA VAL A 455 11.62 -22.41 -12.85
C VAL A 455 11.30 -23.40 -13.97
N VAL A 456 10.13 -23.25 -14.58
CA VAL A 456 9.68 -24.00 -15.74
C VAL A 456 10.27 -23.34 -16.99
N SER A 457 10.81 -24.14 -17.91
CA SER A 457 11.33 -23.62 -19.19
C SER A 457 10.23 -23.00 -20.03
N ALA A 458 10.57 -21.99 -20.83
CA ALA A 458 9.64 -21.31 -21.73
C ALA A 458 8.91 -22.30 -22.67
N ASP A 459 9.63 -23.31 -23.20
CA ASP A 459 9.04 -24.34 -24.06
C ASP A 459 7.95 -25.15 -23.35
N ARG A 460 8.18 -25.53 -22.08
CA ARG A 460 7.19 -26.28 -21.28
C ARG A 460 6.00 -25.40 -20.92
N LEU A 461 6.25 -24.12 -20.60
CA LEU A 461 5.20 -23.15 -20.33
C LEU A 461 4.31 -22.91 -21.56
N TRP A 462 4.93 -22.72 -22.72
CA TRP A 462 4.22 -22.54 -23.99
C TRP A 462 3.43 -23.79 -24.38
N ALA A 463 4.01 -24.99 -24.19
CA ALA A 463 3.30 -26.25 -24.42
C ALA A 463 2.03 -26.35 -23.56
N LEU A 464 2.11 -26.00 -22.26
CA LEU A 464 0.96 -25.98 -21.37
C LEU A 464 -0.13 -25.02 -21.86
N ILE A 465 0.25 -23.80 -22.27
CA ILE A 465 -0.69 -22.79 -22.80
C ILE A 465 -1.38 -23.26 -24.08
N GLN A 466 -0.62 -23.84 -25.01
CA GLN A 466 -1.16 -24.39 -26.25
C GLN A 466 -2.15 -25.52 -25.97
N ILE A 467 -1.90 -26.35 -24.95
CA ILE A 467 -2.84 -27.38 -24.55
C ILE A 467 -4.10 -26.77 -23.93
N MET A 468 -3.97 -25.77 -23.05
CA MET A 468 -5.12 -25.09 -22.44
C MET A 468 -6.01 -24.40 -23.48
N ASP A 469 -5.42 -23.69 -24.44
CA ASP A 469 -6.17 -23.02 -25.50
C ASP A 469 -6.85 -24.04 -26.44
N ARG A 470 -6.12 -25.10 -26.86
CA ARG A 470 -6.68 -26.18 -27.69
C ARG A 470 -7.78 -26.97 -26.99
N ALA A 471 -7.66 -27.16 -25.67
CA ALA A 471 -8.69 -27.79 -24.85
C ALA A 471 -9.93 -26.89 -24.69
N GLY A 472 -9.86 -25.62 -25.09
CA GLY A 472 -10.97 -24.68 -25.00
C GLY A 472 -11.17 -24.14 -23.58
N LEU A 473 -10.08 -23.90 -22.83
CA LEU A 473 -10.13 -23.34 -21.47
C LEU A 473 -11.10 -22.15 -21.35
N PHE A 474 -11.03 -21.21 -22.28
CA PHE A 474 -11.83 -19.99 -22.25
C PHE A 474 -13.28 -20.17 -22.72
N GLN A 475 -13.64 -21.38 -23.15
CA GLN A 475 -15.01 -21.80 -23.48
C GLN A 475 -15.66 -22.61 -22.35
N LEU A 476 -14.88 -23.05 -21.34
CA LEU A 476 -15.42 -23.71 -20.15
C LEU A 476 -16.31 -22.76 -19.37
N ASN A 477 -17.39 -23.23 -18.76
CA ASN A 477 -18.20 -22.45 -17.83
C ASN A 477 -17.39 -22.10 -16.57
N GLU A 478 -17.78 -21.03 -15.89
CA GLU A 478 -17.09 -20.59 -14.66
C GLU A 478 -17.38 -21.52 -13.47
N ARG A 479 -18.49 -22.25 -13.51
CA ARG A 479 -18.91 -23.15 -12.43
C ARG A 479 -19.44 -24.47 -12.96
N TYR A 480 -19.08 -25.53 -12.25
CA TYR A 480 -19.57 -26.88 -12.49
C TYR A 480 -19.78 -27.59 -11.14
N GLY A 481 -20.84 -28.41 -11.06
CA GLY A 481 -21.13 -29.24 -9.90
C GLY A 481 -21.73 -28.50 -8.71
N ASP A 482 -22.75 -27.67 -8.95
CA ASP A 482 -23.50 -26.95 -7.91
C ASP A 482 -24.46 -27.85 -7.08
N GLY A 483 -24.43 -29.17 -7.30
CA GLY A 483 -25.23 -30.13 -6.52
C GLY A 483 -24.68 -30.39 -5.12
N ASP A 484 -25.55 -30.83 -4.22
CA ASP A 484 -25.14 -31.34 -2.91
C ASP A 484 -24.33 -32.63 -3.08
N ILE A 485 -23.02 -32.49 -2.98
CA ILE A 485 -22.04 -33.57 -3.06
C ILE A 485 -21.41 -33.74 -1.69
N ASP A 486 -21.45 -34.96 -1.15
CA ASP A 486 -20.70 -35.31 0.06
C ASP A 486 -19.19 -35.33 -0.24
N ASN A 487 -18.41 -34.53 0.49
CA ASN A 487 -16.96 -34.40 0.37
C ASN A 487 -16.47 -34.15 -1.07
N PRO A 488 -16.88 -33.04 -1.72
CA PRO A 488 -16.48 -32.78 -3.09
C PRO A 488 -14.97 -32.53 -3.16
N LEU A 489 -14.37 -32.97 -4.26
CA LEU A 489 -13.10 -32.42 -4.70
C LEU A 489 -13.39 -31.08 -5.38
N THR A 490 -12.83 -30.01 -4.83
CA THR A 490 -12.95 -28.67 -5.39
C THR A 490 -11.65 -28.32 -6.10
N ILE A 491 -11.75 -27.98 -7.39
CA ILE A 491 -10.62 -27.49 -8.20
C ILE A 491 -10.96 -26.09 -8.69
N GLU A 492 -10.08 -25.14 -8.41
CA GLU A 492 -10.17 -23.76 -8.89
C GLU A 492 -9.01 -23.51 -9.86
N LEU A 493 -9.34 -23.06 -11.06
CA LEU A 493 -8.38 -22.60 -12.06
C LEU A 493 -8.62 -21.13 -12.31
N ASP A 494 -7.60 -20.29 -12.15
CA ASP A 494 -7.62 -18.89 -12.56
C ASP A 494 -6.45 -18.66 -13.51
N VAL A 495 -6.77 -18.37 -14.77
CA VAL A 495 -5.80 -18.25 -15.86
C VAL A 495 -5.95 -16.88 -16.51
N VAL A 496 -4.86 -16.14 -16.58
CA VAL A 496 -4.71 -14.93 -17.37
C VAL A 496 -3.73 -15.23 -18.50
N PHE A 497 -4.08 -14.91 -19.74
CA PHE A 497 -3.20 -15.05 -20.90
C PHE A 497 -3.66 -14.14 -22.03
N ASP A 498 -2.74 -13.32 -22.54
CA ASP A 498 -2.97 -12.42 -23.67
C ASP A 498 -4.19 -11.50 -23.45
N GLY A 499 -4.30 -10.92 -22.25
CA GLY A 499 -5.40 -10.05 -21.84
C GLY A 499 -6.74 -10.76 -21.60
N ARG A 500 -6.83 -12.08 -21.82
CA ARG A 500 -8.00 -12.89 -21.49
C ARG A 500 -7.84 -13.47 -20.10
N SER A 501 -8.86 -13.36 -19.26
CA SER A 501 -8.94 -14.08 -17.99
C SER A 501 -10.02 -15.16 -18.03
N ARG A 502 -9.77 -16.29 -17.37
CA ARG A 502 -10.79 -17.30 -17.10
C ARG A 502 -10.63 -17.87 -15.72
N GLN A 503 -11.68 -17.74 -14.93
CA GLN A 503 -11.83 -18.44 -13.66
C GLN A 503 -12.81 -19.61 -13.84
N VAL A 504 -12.37 -20.82 -13.50
CA VAL A 504 -13.18 -22.04 -13.53
C VAL A 504 -13.15 -22.67 -12.15
N HIS A 505 -14.32 -22.76 -11.53
CA HIS A 505 -14.54 -23.40 -10.25
C HIS A 505 -15.31 -24.70 -10.45
N MET A 506 -14.65 -25.81 -10.18
CA MET A 506 -15.18 -27.17 -10.34
C MET A 506 -15.39 -27.81 -8.98
N ARG A 507 -16.61 -28.25 -8.69
CA ARG A 507 -16.89 -29.18 -7.59
C ARG A 507 -17.26 -30.52 -8.20
N THR A 508 -16.55 -31.59 -7.86
CA THR A 508 -16.80 -32.90 -8.47
C THR A 508 -16.71 -34.02 -7.44
N SER A 509 -17.53 -35.04 -7.66
CA SER A 509 -17.49 -36.34 -6.99
C SER A 509 -16.95 -37.40 -7.95
N ALA A 510 -16.63 -38.59 -7.46
CA ALA A 510 -16.29 -39.73 -8.33
C ALA A 510 -17.41 -40.10 -9.34
N LYS A 511 -18.64 -39.59 -9.14
CA LYS A 511 -19.81 -39.88 -10.00
C LYS A 511 -20.07 -38.78 -11.03
N ASP A 512 -19.66 -37.54 -10.77
CA ASP A 512 -19.82 -36.43 -11.71
C ASP A 512 -18.65 -36.40 -12.69
N LYS A 513 -18.95 -36.29 -13.98
CA LYS A 513 -17.93 -36.19 -15.02
C LYS A 513 -17.82 -34.75 -15.50
N PRO A 514 -16.80 -34.00 -15.04
CA PRO A 514 -16.43 -32.72 -15.62
C PRO A 514 -16.26 -32.80 -17.15
N PRO A 515 -16.33 -31.66 -17.85
CA PRO A 515 -15.99 -31.60 -19.26
C PRO A 515 -14.61 -32.20 -19.50
N GLN A 516 -14.47 -33.02 -20.56
CA GLN A 516 -13.19 -33.66 -20.90
C GLN A 516 -12.07 -32.63 -21.06
N ALA A 517 -12.38 -31.47 -21.63
CA ALA A 517 -11.50 -30.31 -21.72
C ALA A 517 -10.86 -29.90 -20.39
N PHE A 518 -11.66 -29.84 -19.32
CA PHE A 518 -11.17 -29.48 -17.99
C PHE A 518 -10.16 -30.51 -17.46
N TRP A 519 -10.45 -31.80 -17.60
CA TRP A 519 -9.55 -32.86 -17.15
C TRP A 519 -8.25 -32.93 -17.97
N THR A 520 -8.30 -32.65 -19.27
CA THR A 520 -7.10 -32.53 -20.09
C THR A 520 -6.17 -31.45 -19.50
N ILE A 521 -6.71 -30.29 -19.15
CA ILE A 521 -5.94 -29.19 -18.57
C ILE A 521 -5.36 -29.58 -17.20
N VAL A 522 -6.19 -30.11 -16.30
CA VAL A 522 -5.76 -30.52 -14.96
C VAL A 522 -4.66 -31.58 -15.04
N ASN A 523 -4.82 -32.59 -15.89
CA ASN A 523 -3.83 -33.65 -16.06
C ASN A 523 -2.47 -33.13 -16.52
N GLU A 524 -2.45 -32.13 -17.41
CA GLU A 524 -1.19 -31.53 -17.87
C GLU A 524 -0.51 -30.68 -16.81
N ILE A 525 -1.29 -29.96 -16.00
CA ILE A 525 -0.76 -29.26 -14.81
C ILE A 525 -0.15 -30.27 -13.82
N GLU A 526 -0.82 -31.40 -13.59
CA GLU A 526 -0.33 -32.46 -12.70
C GLU A 526 0.89 -33.21 -13.28
N ASN A 527 0.94 -33.41 -14.60
CA ASN A 527 2.10 -34.01 -15.27
C ASN A 527 3.30 -33.07 -15.21
N LEU A 528 3.08 -31.76 -15.41
CA LEU A 528 4.10 -30.75 -15.18
C LEU A 528 4.65 -30.90 -13.77
N LEU A 529 3.79 -30.91 -12.75
CA LEU A 529 4.18 -31.08 -11.34
C LEU A 529 4.99 -32.34 -11.05
N LYS A 530 4.58 -33.48 -11.60
CA LYS A 530 5.29 -34.77 -11.43
C LYS A 530 6.66 -34.78 -12.12
N SER A 531 6.82 -34.00 -13.18
CA SER A 531 8.06 -33.93 -13.97
C SER A 531 9.10 -32.96 -13.41
N LEU A 532 8.76 -32.22 -12.35
CA LEU A 532 9.68 -31.30 -11.68
C LEU A 532 10.53 -32.07 -10.66
N PRO A 533 11.84 -31.74 -10.58
CA PRO A 533 12.78 -32.41 -9.69
C PRO A 533 12.48 -32.20 -8.20
#